data_AF-A0A2U3QLB5-F1
#
_entry.id   AF-A0A2U3QLB5-F1
#
_cell.length_a   1.000
_cell.length_b   1.000
_cell.length_c   1.000
_cell.angle_alpha   90.00
_cell.angle_beta   90.00
_cell.angle_gamma   90.00
#
_symmetry.space_group_name_H-M   'P 1'
#
loop_
_entity.id
_entity.type
_entity.pdbx_description
1 polymer ?
#
loop_
_entity_poly.entity_id
_entity_poly.type
_entity_poly.pdbx_seq_one_letter_code
_entity_poly.pdbx_strand_id
1 'polypeptide(L)' 'MPKKKTTAVTSEPRWMTECDVIRYTLRMPDDLKEQIKKEALEKGMDTSTYICGLLTGDIKRKKSRKQN' A
#
# COMPACT_ATOMS: atom_id res chain seq x y z
N MET A 1 11.58 15.76 -44.45
CA MET A 1 11.19 14.87 -43.34
C MET A 1 12.46 14.34 -42.67
N PRO A 2 12.78 14.70 -41.42
CA PRO A 2 13.98 14.23 -40.76
C PRO A 2 13.80 12.80 -40.21
N LYS A 3 14.69 11.89 -40.61
CA LYS A 3 14.73 10.48 -40.18
C LYS A 3 15.08 10.41 -38.68
N LYS A 4 14.19 9.82 -37.87
CA LYS A 4 14.44 9.55 -36.44
C LYS A 4 15.56 8.51 -36.33
N LYS A 5 16.62 8.86 -35.60
CA LYS A 5 17.69 7.94 -35.22
C LYS A 5 17.16 7.00 -34.13
N THR A 6 17.13 5.71 -34.42
CA THR A 6 16.80 4.66 -33.45
C THR A 6 17.97 4.56 -32.48
N THR A 7 17.81 5.12 -31.28
CA THR A 7 18.76 4.93 -30.18
C THR A 7 18.73 3.46 -29.77
N ALA A 8 19.90 2.82 -29.83
CA ALA A 8 20.10 1.46 -29.37
C ALA A 8 19.69 1.33 -27.89
N VAL A 9 18.86 0.34 -27.59
CA VAL A 9 18.48 0.00 -26.23
C VAL A 9 19.71 -0.59 -25.55
N THR A 10 20.34 0.16 -24.65
CA THR A 10 21.44 -0.33 -23.83
C THR A 10 20.88 -1.24 -22.75
N SER A 11 21.37 -2.47 -22.72
CA SER A 11 21.05 -3.53 -21.75
C SER A 11 21.80 -3.32 -20.43
N GLU A 12 21.89 -2.08 -19.95
CA GLU A 12 22.43 -1.81 -18.62
C GLU A 12 21.33 -2.13 -17.60
N PRO A 13 21.62 -2.87 -16.52
CA PRO A 13 20.65 -3.10 -15.47
C PRO A 13 20.30 -1.75 -14.84
N ARG A 14 19.12 -1.22 -15.15
CA ARG A 14 18.52 -0.12 -14.40
C ARG A 14 18.39 -0.60 -12.96
N TRP A 15 19.26 -0.11 -12.09
CA TRP A 15 19.03 -0.23 -10.66
C TRP A 15 17.63 0.32 -10.39
N MET A 16 16.80 -0.41 -9.66
CA MET A 16 15.44 0.02 -9.31
C MET A 16 15.56 1.30 -8.48
N THR A 17 15.60 2.46 -9.13
CA THR A 17 15.82 3.76 -8.50
C THR A 17 14.54 4.44 -8.02
N GLU A 18 13.41 3.76 -8.03
CA GLU A 18 12.18 4.16 -7.37
C GLU A 18 11.44 2.88 -7.00
N CYS A 19 11.13 2.69 -5.72
CA CYS A 19 10.40 1.52 -5.25
C CYS A 19 9.11 1.38 -6.07
N ASP A 20 8.98 0.30 -6.85
CA ASP A 20 7.72 -0.07 -7.48
C ASP A 20 6.67 -0.29 -6.38
N VAL A 21 5.90 0.75 -6.07
CA VAL A 21 4.80 0.64 -5.11
C VAL A 21 3.70 -0.16 -5.78
N ILE A 22 3.63 -1.45 -5.45
CA ILE A 22 2.55 -2.33 -5.92
C ILE A 22 1.25 -1.88 -5.25
N ARG A 23 0.32 -1.37 -6.06
CA ARG A 23 -0.99 -0.92 -5.58
C ARG A 23 -2.00 -2.05 -5.68
N TYR A 24 -2.63 -2.38 -4.55
CA TYR A 24 -3.70 -3.36 -4.49
C TYR A 24 -5.03 -2.69 -4.18
N THR A 25 -6.08 -3.10 -4.91
CA THR A 25 -7.46 -2.73 -4.57
C THR A 25 -8.06 -3.83 -3.71
N LEU A 26 -8.23 -3.55 -2.42
CA LEU A 26 -8.84 -4.49 -1.47
C LEU A 26 -10.36 -4.36 -1.47
N ARG A 27 -11.06 -5.47 -1.66
CA ARG A 27 -12.50 -5.57 -1.41
C ARG A 27 -12.72 -6.13 0.00
N MET A 28 -13.46 -5.41 0.81
CA MET A 28 -13.80 -5.78 2.18
C MET A 28 -15.19 -5.23 2.55
N PRO A 29 -15.86 -5.81 3.54
CA PRO A 29 -17.14 -5.29 4.05
C PRO A 29 -17.04 -3.81 4.45
N ASP A 30 -18.11 -3.05 4.22
CA ASP A 30 -18.12 -1.61 4.47
C ASP A 30 -17.92 -1.27 5.95
N ASP A 31 -18.56 -2.01 6.84
CA ASP A 31 -18.40 -1.92 8.29
C ASP A 31 -16.95 -2.14 8.74
N LEU A 32 -16.25 -3.12 8.14
CA LEU A 32 -14.83 -3.35 8.41
C LEU A 32 -13.96 -2.20 7.89
N LYS A 33 -14.28 -1.66 6.71
CA LYS A 33 -13.57 -0.54 6.10
C LYS A 33 -13.72 0.74 6.93
N GLU A 34 -14.92 1.03 7.42
CA GLU A 34 -15.16 2.16 8.31
C GLU A 34 -14.40 2.01 9.64
N GLN A 35 -14.40 0.80 10.21
CA GLN A 35 -13.62 0.53 11.42
C GLN A 35 -12.12 0.76 11.20
N ILE A 36 -11.54 0.24 10.10
CA ILE A 36 -10.13 0.44 9.76
C ILE A 36 -9.82 1.93 9.59
N LYS A 37 -10.68 2.67 8.89
CA LYS A 37 -10.51 4.12 8.69
C LYS A 37 -10.50 4.87 10.02
N LYS A 38 -11.42 4.54 10.93
CA LYS A 38 -11.48 5.15 12.26
C LYS A 38 -10.23 4.83 13.09
N GLU A 39 -9.82 3.56 13.13
CA GLU A 39 -8.60 3.13 13.84
C GLU A 39 -7.34 3.81 13.28
N ALA A 40 -7.24 3.97 11.96
CA ALA A 40 -6.14 4.66 11.32
C ALA A 40 -6.11 6.16 11.71
N LEU A 41 -7.29 6.80 11.69
CA LEU A 41 -7.45 8.20 12.08
C LEU A 41 -7.09 8.43 13.57
N GLU A 42 -7.54 7.55 14.46
CA GLU A 42 -7.20 7.60 15.90
C GLU A 42 -5.69 7.51 16.16
N LYS A 43 -4.95 6.85 15.27
CA LYS A 43 -3.48 6.76 15.33
C LYS A 43 -2.76 7.84 14.54
N GLY A 44 -3.49 8.74 13.87
CA GLY A 44 -2.91 9.79 13.04
C GLY A 44 -2.22 9.26 11.78
N MET A 45 -2.63 8.10 11.27
CA MET A 45 -2.04 7.43 10.11
C MET A 45 -3.02 7.39 8.94
N ASP A 46 -2.50 7.33 7.71
CA ASP A 46 -3.34 7.02 6.56
C ASP A 46 -3.77 5.55 6.57
N THR A 47 -4.89 5.26 5.91
CA THR A 47 -5.50 3.92 5.91
C THR A 47 -4.58 2.87 5.29
N SER A 48 -3.82 3.22 4.26
CA SER A 48 -2.94 2.27 3.57
C SER A 48 -1.75 1.88 4.43
N THR A 49 -1.08 2.86 5.06
CA THR A 49 0.01 2.60 6.01
C THR A 49 -0.49 1.82 7.21
N TYR A 50 -1.68 2.13 7.71
CA TYR A 50 -2.28 1.36 8.79
C TYR A 50 -2.53 -0.10 8.40
N ILE A 51 -3.13 -0.36 7.23
CA ILE A 51 -3.34 -1.72 6.71
C ILE A 51 -2.00 -2.45 6.51
N CYS A 52 -1.00 -1.79 5.91
CA CYS A 52 0.32 -2.37 5.74
C CYS A 52 0.93 -2.75 7.10
N GLY A 53 0.87 -1.87 8.09
CA GLY A 53 1.34 -2.16 9.45
C GLY A 53 0.59 -3.29 10.15
N LEU A 54 -0.71 -3.48 9.85
CA LEU A 54 -1.46 -4.65 10.32
C LEU A 54 -0.97 -5.94 9.66
N LEU A 55 -0.65 -5.89 8.37
CA LEU A 55 -0.19 -7.06 7.59
C LEU A 55 1.25 -7.45 7.93
N THR A 56 2.13 -6.48 8.18
CA THR A 56 3.52 -6.71 8.62
C THR A 56 3.60 -7.10 10.10
N GLY A 57 2.56 -6.84 10.88
CA GLY A 57 2.49 -7.14 12.31
C GLY A 57 3.06 -6.05 13.22
N ASP A 58 3.52 -4.93 12.65
CA ASP A 58 3.98 -3.75 13.39
C ASP A 58 2.85 -3.10 14.19
N ILE A 59 1.62 -3.23 13.69
CA ILE A 59 0.42 -2.70 14.32
C ILE A 59 -0.45 -3.86 14.79
N LYS A 60 -0.71 -3.91 16.09
CA LYS A 60 -1.70 -4.83 16.67
C LYS A 60 -3.07 -4.15 16.72
N ARG A 61 -4.08 -4.83 16.20
CA ARG A 61 -5.48 -4.47 16.46
C ARG A 61 -5.82 -4.73 17.92
N LYS A 62 -6.47 -3.76 18.56
CA LYS A 62 -7.17 -4.03 19.82
C LYS A 62 -8.27 -5.02 19.48
N LYS A 63 -8.13 -6.28 19.92
CA LYS A 63 -9.20 -7.27 19.75
C LYS A 63 -10.47 -6.65 20.35
N SER A 64 -11.54 -6.55 19.55
CA SER A 64 -12.87 -6.38 20.09
C SER A 64 -13.09 -7.56 21.04
N ARG A 65 -13.10 -7.25 22.33
CA ARG A 65 -13.35 -8.22 23.38
C ARG A 65 -14.75 -8.76 23.11
N LYS A 66 -14.85 -9.98 22.56
CA LYS A 66 -16.11 -10.73 22.63
C LYS A 66 -16.40 -10.87 24.13
N GLN A 67 -17.33 -10.07 24.62
CA GLN A 67 -17.99 -10.36 25.88
C GLN A 67 -18.72 -11.69 25.68
N ASN A 68 -18.45 -12.64 26.58
CA ASN A 68 -19.32 -13.79 26.82
C ASN A 68 -20.70 -13.30 27.23
#